data_AF-A0A0N4VH31-F1
#
_entry.id   AF-A0A0N4VH31-F1
#
_cell.length_a   1.000
_cell.length_b   1.000
_cell.length_c   1.000
_cell.angle_alpha   90.00
_cell.angle_beta   90.00
_cell.angle_gamma   90.00
#
_symmetry.space_group_name_H-M   'P 1'
#
loop_
_entity.id
_entity.type
_entity.pdbx_description
1 polymer ?
#
loop_
_entity_poly.entity_id
_entity_poly.type
_entity_poly.pdbx_seq_one_letter_code
_entity_poly.pdbx_strand_id
1 'polypeptide(L)'
;MLQQRLYNTLNQCLNTTGSCYLRLCRQFASKPPVVEVQDIDFDQPHTVVCSNGIVACWHPDPPFPYKHTRPIDLKLLKKEESTSSVFRKEILKEDLRERYKRGPRYHELQEIFYERKNTFYPRYREKKLYAVSAPIPKRK
;
A
#
# COMPACT_ATOMS: atom_id res chain seq x y z
N MET A 1 -4.57 -9.32 19.41
CA MET A 1 -5.06 -8.90 20.74
C MET A 1 -5.84 -7.57 20.74
N LEU A 2 -5.51 -6.57 19.90
CA LEU A 2 -6.25 -5.29 19.85
C LEU A 2 -7.64 -5.40 19.19
N GLN A 3 -7.80 -6.25 18.17
CA GLN A 3 -9.08 -6.45 17.49
C GLN A 3 -10.17 -7.04 18.41
N GLN A 4 -9.81 -7.95 19.32
CA GLN A 4 -10.76 -8.53 20.28
C GLN A 4 -11.21 -7.53 21.36
N ARG A 5 -10.36 -6.55 21.71
CA ARG A 5 -10.72 -5.52 22.70
C ARG A 5 -11.74 -4.51 22.15
N LEU A 6 -11.61 -4.13 20.87
CA LEU A 6 -12.59 -3.26 20.21
C LEU A 6 -13.95 -3.95 20.02
N TYR A 7 -13.94 -5.25 19.70
CA TYR A 7 -15.15 -6.06 19.56
C TYR A 7 -15.95 -6.14 20.87
N ASN A 8 -15.25 -6.26 22.01
CA ASN A 8 -15.91 -6.36 23.32
C ASN A 8 -16.44 -5.00 23.84
N THR A 9 -15.79 -3.88 23.51
CA THR A 9 -16.28 -2.54 23.90
C THR A 9 -17.52 -2.12 23.12
N LEU A 10 -17.64 -2.49 21.84
CA LEU A 10 -18.85 -2.21 21.05
C LEU A 10 -20.06 -3.03 21.52
N ASN A 11 -19.85 -4.29 21.90
CA ASN A 11 -20.92 -5.15 22.43
C ASN A 11 -21.42 -4.73 23.84
N GLN A 12 -20.59 -4.05 24.64
CA GLN A 12 -21.04 -3.48 25.91
C GLN A 12 -21.92 -2.24 25.74
N CYS A 13 -21.77 -1.47 24.64
CA CYS A 13 -22.62 -0.31 24.36
C CYS A 13 -23.99 -0.70 23.80
N LEU A 14 -24.12 -1.86 23.14
CA LEU A 14 -25.39 -2.36 22.59
C LEU A 14 -26.36 -2.92 23.65
N ASN A 15 -25.87 -3.27 24.85
CA ASN A 15 -26.67 -3.94 25.88
C ASN A 15 -27.28 -3.00 26.94
N THR A 16 -27.03 -1.68 26.89
CA THR A 16 -27.33 -0.80 28.03
C THR A 16 -28.36 0.30 27.78
N THR A 17 -28.87 0.49 26.57
CA THR A 17 -30.00 1.40 26.35
C THR A 17 -30.93 0.83 25.31
N GLY A 18 -32.10 0.39 25.77
CA GLY A 18 -33.16 -0.07 24.91
C GLY A 18 -33.63 1.01 23.94
N SER A 19 -34.18 0.51 22.83
CA SER A 19 -35.21 1.15 22.04
C SER A 19 -34.79 2.35 21.18
N CYS A 20 -34.08 2.07 20.09
CA CYS A 20 -33.84 3.00 18.98
C CYS A 20 -34.88 2.73 17.87
N TYR A 21 -35.90 3.57 17.75
CA TYR A 21 -36.91 3.44 16.69
C TYR A 21 -36.42 4.05 15.38
N LEU A 22 -36.41 3.25 14.32
CA LEU A 22 -36.30 3.71 12.93
C LEU A 22 -37.59 4.44 12.54
N ARG A 23 -37.50 5.75 12.20
CA ARG A 23 -38.59 6.48 11.54
C ARG A 23 -38.36 6.50 10.03
N LEU A 24 -39.09 5.66 9.31
CA LEU A 24 -39.42 5.89 7.90
C LEU A 24 -40.80 6.55 7.84
N CYS A 25 -40.88 7.72 7.22
CA CYS A 25 -42.16 8.36 6.89
C CYS A 25 -42.87 7.53 5.81
N ARG A 26 -43.94 6.81 6.17
CA ARG A 26 -45.12 6.54 5.32
C ARG A 26 -46.33 6.14 6.17
N GLN A 27 -47.49 6.56 5.69
CA GLN A 27 -48.77 6.71 6.37
C GLN A 27 -49.47 5.39 6.77
N PHE A 28 -50.11 5.44 7.95
CA PHE A 28 -51.28 4.70 8.47
C PHE A 28 -51.37 3.15 8.42
N ALA A 29 -51.75 2.61 9.59
CA ALA A 29 -52.35 1.30 9.89
C ALA A 29 -51.45 0.05 10.09
N SER A 30 -51.23 -0.24 11.38
CA SER A 30 -51.15 -1.54 12.06
C SER A 30 -50.27 -2.66 11.49
N LYS A 31 -49.06 -2.76 12.02
CA LYS A 31 -48.43 -3.99 12.57
C LYS A 31 -47.24 -3.55 13.45
N PRO A 32 -46.98 -4.20 14.60
CA PRO A 32 -45.85 -3.82 15.46
C PRO A 32 -44.53 -3.92 14.68
N PRO A 33 -43.56 -3.01 14.91
CA PRO A 33 -42.29 -3.05 14.22
C PRO A 33 -41.56 -4.33 14.62
N VAL A 34 -41.43 -5.25 13.67
CA VAL A 34 -40.50 -6.36 13.77
C VAL A 34 -39.11 -5.73 13.83
N VAL A 35 -38.44 -5.85 14.98
CA VAL A 35 -37.03 -5.54 15.10
C VAL A 35 -36.30 -6.63 14.34
N GLU A 36 -36.16 -6.44 13.04
CA GLU A 36 -35.27 -7.25 12.23
C GLU A 36 -33.85 -6.91 12.67
N VAL A 37 -33.24 -7.82 13.43
CA VAL A 37 -31.79 -7.84 13.64
C VAL A 37 -31.20 -8.12 12.26
N GLN A 38 -30.90 -7.05 11.52
CA GLN A 38 -30.16 -7.16 10.28
C GLN A 38 -28.72 -7.45 10.66
N ASP A 39 -28.24 -8.65 10.34
CA ASP A 39 -26.84 -9.01 10.48
C ASP A 39 -25.99 -7.98 9.71
N ILE A 40 -25.22 -7.17 10.43
CA ILE A 40 -24.40 -6.11 9.82
C ILE A 40 -23.19 -6.77 9.15
N ASP A 41 -23.15 -6.71 7.82
CA ASP A 41 -22.05 -7.21 7.02
C ASP A 41 -20.84 -6.26 7.10
N PHE A 42 -19.85 -6.57 7.93
CA PHE A 42 -18.68 -5.72 8.14
C PHE A 42 -17.76 -5.60 6.92
N ASP A 43 -18.00 -6.35 5.85
CA ASP A 43 -17.22 -6.26 4.60
C ASP A 43 -17.64 -5.05 3.74
N GLN A 44 -18.75 -4.40 4.06
CA GLN A 44 -19.25 -3.23 3.33
C GLN A 44 -19.05 -1.93 4.13
N PRO A 45 -18.92 -0.77 3.47
CA PRO A 45 -18.86 0.50 4.14
C PRO A 45 -20.20 0.83 4.81
N HIS A 46 -20.15 1.20 6.08
CA HIS A 46 -21.34 1.52 6.87
C HIS A 46 -21.22 2.93 7.47
N THR A 47 -22.35 3.64 7.52
CA THR A 47 -22.44 4.93 8.20
C THR A 47 -23.62 4.88 9.15
N VAL A 48 -23.35 5.15 10.43
CA VAL A 48 -24.36 5.18 11.49
C VAL A 48 -24.44 6.60 12.03
N VAL A 49 -25.67 7.10 12.16
CA VAL A 49 -25.94 8.38 12.83
C VAL A 49 -26.46 8.05 14.23
N CYS A 50 -25.68 8.42 15.24
CA CYS A 50 -26.04 8.24 16.64
C CYS A 50 -27.11 9.27 17.06
N SER A 51 -27.89 8.96 18.11
CA SER A 51 -28.95 9.83 18.63
C SER A 51 -28.45 11.18 19.17
N ASN A 52 -27.17 11.26 19.53
CA ASN A 52 -26.47 12.47 19.93
C ASN A 52 -25.98 13.33 18.73
N GLY A 53 -26.30 12.94 17.49
CA GLY A 53 -25.92 13.66 16.28
C GLY A 53 -24.50 13.35 15.76
N ILE A 54 -23.77 12.44 16.42
CA ILE A 54 -22.45 12.00 15.96
C ILE A 54 -22.62 11.02 14.78
N VAL A 55 -21.82 11.21 13.74
CA VAL A 55 -21.75 10.30 12.59
C VAL A 55 -20.52 9.40 12.75
N ALA A 56 -20.73 8.09 12.77
CA ALA A 56 -19.68 7.07 12.77
C ALA A 56 -19.62 6.40 11.40
N CYS A 57 -18.42 6.28 10.84
CA CYS A 57 -18.19 5.65 9.54
C CYS A 57 -17.25 4.46 9.70
N TRP A 58 -17.68 3.30 9.21
CA TRP A 58 -16.88 2.09 9.05
C TRP A 58 -16.50 1.94 7.57
N HIS A 59 -15.20 1.87 7.30
CA HIS A 59 -14.65 1.69 5.96
C HIS A 59 -13.61 0.56 5.98
N PRO A 60 -14.01 -0.69 5.67
CA PRO A 60 -13.05 -1.79 5.59
C PRO A 60 -12.10 -1.58 4.40
N ASP A 61 -10.83 -1.95 4.57
CA ASP A 61 -9.85 -1.90 3.47
C ASP A 61 -10.18 -3.01 2.44
N PRO A 62 -10.41 -2.66 1.17
CA PRO A 62 -10.76 -3.65 0.16
C PRO A 62 -9.57 -4.57 -0.13
N PRO A 63 -9.71 -5.90 -0.03
CA PRO A 63 -8.63 -6.81 -0.40
C PRO A 63 -8.40 -6.79 -1.92
N PHE A 64 -7.14 -6.91 -2.35
CA PHE A 64 -6.83 -7.03 -3.77
C PHE A 64 -7.27 -8.42 -4.29
N PRO A 65 -8.16 -8.50 -5.29
CA PRO A 65 -8.69 -9.77 -5.77
C PRO A 65 -7.64 -10.58 -6.53
N TYR A 66 -7.56 -11.88 -6.24
CA TYR A 66 -6.56 -12.77 -6.83
C TYR A 66 -6.60 -12.83 -8.37
N LYS A 67 -7.78 -12.74 -8.98
CA LYS A 67 -7.95 -12.78 -10.45
C LYS A 67 -7.27 -11.62 -11.18
N HIS A 68 -6.93 -10.52 -10.49
CA HIS A 68 -6.21 -9.38 -11.05
C HIS A 68 -4.69 -9.45 -10.78
N THR A 69 -4.21 -10.53 -10.14
CA THR A 69 -2.78 -10.80 -10.02
C THR A 69 -2.27 -11.55 -11.25
N ARG A 70 -0.96 -11.44 -11.52
CA ARG A 70 -0.28 -12.25 -12.53
C ARG A 70 0.58 -13.30 -11.83
N PRO A 71 0.65 -14.54 -12.33
CA PRO A 71 1.52 -15.56 -11.76
C PRO A 71 2.99 -15.15 -11.91
N ILE A 72 3.81 -15.52 -10.93
CA ILE A 72 5.26 -15.32 -10.98
C ILE A 72 5.85 -16.39 -11.89
N ASP A 73 6.58 -16.00 -12.94
CA ASP A 73 7.22 -16.95 -13.84
C ASP A 73 8.51 -17.51 -13.21
N LEU A 74 8.39 -18.71 -12.62
CA LEU A 74 9.50 -19.42 -11.99
C LEU A 74 10.60 -19.83 -12.97
N LYS A 75 10.30 -19.95 -14.27
CA LYS A 75 11.31 -20.31 -15.28
C LYS A 75 12.25 -19.15 -15.55
N LEU A 76 11.74 -17.91 -15.55
CA LEU A 76 12.57 -16.71 -15.68
C LEU A 76 13.53 -16.57 -14.49
N LEU A 77 13.03 -16.79 -13.26
CA LEU A 77 13.85 -16.75 -12.05
C LEU A 77 15.00 -17.78 -12.12
N LYS A 78 14.72 -19.01 -12.50
CA LYS A 78 15.74 -20.07 -12.63
C LYS A 78 16.73 -19.81 -13.77
N LYS A 79 16.30 -19.16 -14.86
CA LYS A 79 17.16 -18.86 -16.01
C LYS A 79 18.24 -17.84 -15.65
N GLU A 80 17.93 -16.86 -14.80
CA GLU A 80 18.93 -15.90 -14.29
C GLU A 80 19.99 -16.63 -13.45
N GLU A 81 19.59 -17.58 -12.61
CA GLU A 81 20.49 -18.40 -11.79
C GLU A 81 21.32 -19.40 -12.60
N SER A 82 20.77 -19.98 -13.68
CA SER A 82 21.39 -21.09 -14.43
C SER A 82 22.39 -20.67 -15.52
N THR A 83 22.76 -19.39 -15.64
CA THR A 83 23.76 -18.92 -16.63
C THR A 83 25.21 -19.27 -16.27
N SER A 84 25.42 -20.30 -15.44
CA SER A 84 26.66 -20.62 -14.74
C SER A 84 27.69 -21.43 -15.55
N SER A 85 27.88 -21.17 -16.85
CA SER A 85 29.05 -21.76 -17.51
C SER A 85 30.32 -21.13 -16.92
N VAL A 86 31.31 -21.96 -16.57
CA VAL A 86 32.55 -21.52 -15.89
C VAL A 86 33.23 -20.40 -16.69
N PHE A 87 33.26 -20.55 -18.01
CA PHE A 87 33.80 -19.57 -18.95
C PHE A 87 33.09 -18.20 -18.91
N ARG A 88 31.75 -18.17 -18.78
CA ARG A 88 31.01 -16.91 -18.63
C ARG A 88 31.34 -16.22 -17.32
N LYS A 89 31.58 -16.97 -16.24
CA LYS A 89 31.94 -16.39 -14.94
C LYS A 89 33.29 -15.68 -14.97
N GLU A 90 34.26 -16.21 -15.71
CA GLU A 90 35.60 -15.60 -15.83
C GLU A 90 35.54 -14.31 -16.64
N ILE A 91 34.87 -14.33 -17.80
CA ILE A 91 34.67 -13.12 -18.63
C ILE A 91 33.91 -12.04 -17.84
N LEU A 92 32.85 -12.41 -17.12
CA LEU A 92 32.12 -11.47 -16.27
C LEU A 92 32.99 -10.90 -15.15
N LYS A 93 33.88 -11.70 -14.53
CA LYS A 93 34.78 -11.20 -13.49
C LYS A 93 35.76 -10.17 -14.03
N GLU A 94 36.31 -10.40 -15.22
CA GLU A 94 37.23 -9.45 -15.87
C GLU A 94 36.51 -8.15 -16.26
N ASP A 95 35.35 -8.26 -16.92
CA ASP A 95 34.54 -7.09 -17.29
C ASP A 95 34.08 -6.30 -16.04
N LEU A 96 33.62 -7.00 -14.99
CA LEU A 96 33.29 -6.37 -13.72
C LEU A 96 34.50 -5.66 -13.11
N ARG A 97 35.69 -6.27 -13.12
CA ARG A 97 36.91 -5.66 -12.57
C ARG A 97 37.30 -4.38 -13.30
N GLU A 98 37.14 -4.33 -14.61
CA GLU A 98 37.35 -3.10 -15.40
C GLU A 98 36.26 -2.06 -15.12
N ARG A 99 34.99 -2.48 -15.04
CA ARG A 99 33.85 -1.63 -14.68
C ARG A 99 33.96 -1.07 -13.26
N TYR A 100 34.53 -1.79 -12.30
CA TYR A 100 34.74 -1.27 -10.94
C TYR A 100 35.68 -0.06 -10.89
N LYS A 101 36.66 0.03 -11.80
CA LYS A 101 37.62 1.16 -11.82
C LYS A 101 37.07 2.42 -12.49
N ARG A 102 36.32 2.27 -13.60
CA ARG A 102 35.89 3.39 -14.45
C ARG A 102 34.38 3.69 -14.34
N GLY A 103 33.60 2.74 -13.86
CA GLY A 103 32.14 2.77 -13.88
C GLY A 103 31.54 2.39 -15.24
N PRO A 104 30.21 2.20 -15.30
CA PRO A 104 29.47 1.97 -16.54
C PRO A 104 29.64 3.12 -17.53
N ARG A 105 29.43 2.84 -18.81
CA ARG A 105 29.46 3.90 -19.84
C ARG A 105 28.17 4.72 -19.79
N TYR A 106 28.27 6.01 -20.15
CA TYR A 106 27.11 6.90 -20.13
C TYR A 106 25.96 6.46 -21.05
N HIS A 107 26.20 5.68 -22.10
CA HIS A 107 25.12 5.17 -22.95
C HIS A 107 24.32 4.07 -22.23
N GLU A 108 25.01 3.16 -21.53
CA GLU A 108 24.38 2.12 -20.72
C GLU A 108 23.50 2.74 -19.62
N LEU A 109 23.98 3.82 -18.98
CA LEU A 109 23.21 4.55 -17.98
C LEU A 109 21.94 5.20 -18.57
N GLN A 110 22.02 5.72 -19.80
CA GLN A 110 20.85 6.29 -20.47
C GLN A 110 19.81 5.21 -20.80
N GLU A 111 20.26 4.03 -21.23
CA GLU A 111 19.39 2.92 -21.58
C GLU A 111 18.70 2.31 -20.35
N ILE A 112 19.44 2.12 -19.24
CA ILE A 112 18.90 1.53 -18.01
C ILE A 112 17.90 2.47 -17.32
N PHE A 113 18.26 3.76 -17.21
CA PHE A 113 17.47 4.73 -16.44
C PHE A 113 16.51 5.55 -17.30
N TYR A 114 16.55 5.41 -18.62
CA TYR A 114 15.78 6.21 -19.57
C TYR A 114 15.98 7.73 -19.38
N GLU A 115 17.19 8.12 -18.96
CA GLU A 115 17.57 9.52 -18.75
C GLU A 115 18.51 10.03 -19.86
N ARG A 116 18.78 11.34 -19.88
CA ARG A 116 19.76 11.95 -20.80
C ARG A 116 21.17 11.89 -20.20
N LYS A 117 22.20 11.86 -21.06
CA LYS A 117 23.63 11.90 -20.63
C LYS A 117 23.97 13.00 -19.62
N ASN A 118 23.31 14.15 -19.71
CA ASN A 118 23.64 15.33 -18.91
C ASN A 118 23.42 15.14 -17.41
N THR A 119 22.53 14.23 -16.99
CA THR A 119 22.32 13.96 -15.56
C THR A 119 23.54 13.30 -14.92
N PHE A 120 24.28 12.49 -15.69
CA PHE A 120 25.37 11.66 -15.20
C PHE A 120 26.73 12.38 -15.18
N TYR A 121 26.85 13.56 -15.80
CA TYR A 121 28.08 14.34 -15.70
C TYR A 121 28.25 14.93 -14.29
N PRO A 122 29.49 14.95 -13.76
CA PRO A 122 29.74 15.53 -12.45
C PRO A 122 29.41 17.02 -12.45
N ARG A 123 28.72 17.47 -11.40
CA ARG A 123 28.44 18.90 -11.19
C ARG A 123 29.70 19.64 -10.73
N TYR A 124 29.75 20.94 -11.03
CA TYR A 124 30.77 21.85 -10.51
C TYR A 124 30.79 21.87 -8.98
N ARG A 125 31.97 22.20 -8.42
CA ARG A 125 32.22 22.19 -6.97
C ARG A 125 31.21 23.01 -6.18
N GLU A 126 30.90 24.22 -6.63
CA GLU A 126 29.95 25.14 -5.96
C GLU A 126 28.58 24.48 -5.77
N LYS A 127 28.03 23.89 -6.84
CA LYS A 127 26.73 23.18 -6.79
C LYS A 127 26.75 21.99 -5.83
N LYS A 128 27.89 21.31 -5.66
CA LYS A 128 28.04 20.21 -4.69
C LYS A 128 27.98 20.71 -3.25
N LEU A 129 28.62 21.85 -2.96
CA LEU A 129 28.63 22.42 -1.61
C LEU A 129 27.23 22.78 -1.13
N TYR A 130 26.42 23.41 -1.99
CA TYR A 130 25.00 23.69 -1.68
C TYR A 130 24.19 22.41 -1.45
N ALA A 131 24.41 21.36 -2.24
CA ALA A 131 23.65 20.10 -2.14
C ALA A 131 23.96 19.29 -0.86
N VAL A 132 25.15 19.42 -0.28
CA VAL A 132 25.55 18.71 0.95
C VAL A 132 25.01 19.38 2.21
N SER A 133 24.55 20.64 2.12
CA SER A 133 23.87 21.29 3.25
C SER A 133 22.66 20.45 3.70
N ALA A 134 22.56 20.23 5.02
CA ALA A 134 21.50 19.40 5.58
C ALA A 134 20.12 20.02 5.22
N PRO A 135 19.25 19.31 4.49
CA PRO A 135 17.92 19.82 4.23
C PRO A 135 17.15 19.89 5.54
N ILE A 136 16.33 20.93 5.69
CA ILE A 136 15.45 21.06 6.86
C ILE A 136 14.46 19.87 6.83
N PRO A 137 14.38 19.04 7.89
CA PRO A 137 13.45 17.93 7.91
C PRO A 137 12.01 18.46 7.85
N LYS A 138 11.23 17.93 6.90
CA LYS A 138 9.84 18.37 6.67
C LYS A 138 8.84 17.82 7.68
N ARG A 139 9.18 16.71 8.35
CA ARG A 139 8.38 16.10 9.43
C ARG A 139 9.19 16.23 10.72
N LYS A 140 8.58 16.83 11.75
CA LYS A 140 9.11 16.87 13.12
C LYS A 140 8.51 15.71 13.92
#